data_AF-V2Y6T3-F1
#
_entry.id   AF-V2Y6T3-F1
#
_cell.length_a   1.000
_cell.length_b   1.000
_cell.length_c   1.000
_cell.angle_alpha   90.00
_cell.angle_beta   90.00
_cell.angle_gamma   90.00
#
_symmetry.space_group_name_H-M   'P 1'
#
loop_
_entity.id
_entity.type
_entity.pdbx_description
1 polymer ?
#
loop_
_entity_poly.entity_id
_entity_poly.type
_entity_poly.pdbx_seq_one_letter_code
_entity_poly.pdbx_strand_id
1 'polypeptide(L)'
;MKNKDIIEKMLLGFNDVFADVVNGAVFDGKEVVKSEELSDVSPVTQFKDDESNHREQIRDVAKLWEKKGVIFSFIGIENQTNPDKDMILRVISYDGATYKGQIGNEHIYPVFTIVIYWGKSEWKAPTTLKDRLDCPDELIDIVSDHKFKLIDMVRLSDEDIEKYKGDFNLIAGIIGNPDSYEPENREIKHPEVVLDLLDAVIGDERFGEIKEEIVNIKKEGRKVDMCEFLDKIENRGVEKGKLEGKLEGRNEGEELATFRIAKNFKDSKVDVEIIVKATGLTKEQIEAL
;
A
#
# COMPACT_ATOMS: atom_id res chain seq x y z
N MET A 1 -12.30 1.25 2.89
CA MET A 1 -12.17 2.16 1.73
C MET A 1 -11.92 3.61 2.13
N LYS A 2 -12.80 4.30 2.88
CA LYS A 2 -12.55 5.72 3.28
C LYS A 2 -11.28 5.94 4.12
N ASN A 3 -10.90 4.98 4.97
CA ASN A 3 -9.69 5.11 5.79
C ASN A 3 -8.39 4.96 4.96
N LYS A 4 -8.37 4.02 4.00
CA LYS A 4 -7.23 3.76 3.11
C LYS A 4 -6.83 4.98 2.28
N ASP A 5 -7.81 5.63 1.63
CA ASP A 5 -7.58 6.85 0.83
C ASP A 5 -6.96 7.98 1.65
N ILE A 6 -7.40 8.15 2.91
CA ILE A 6 -6.84 9.16 3.82
C ILE A 6 -5.39 8.85 4.17
N ILE A 7 -5.07 7.58 4.42
CA ILE A 7 -3.72 7.14 4.79
C ILE A 7 -2.75 7.28 3.61
N GLU A 8 -3.17 6.88 2.40
CA GLU A 8 -2.38 7.06 1.16
C GLU A 8 -2.03 8.53 0.93
N LYS A 9 -3.01 9.43 1.11
CA LYS A 9 -2.81 10.88 1.03
C LYS A 9 -1.88 11.40 2.11
N MET A 10 -2.03 10.91 3.34
CA MET A 10 -1.18 11.30 4.47
C MET A 10 0.28 10.91 4.22
N LEU A 11 0.54 9.70 3.72
CA LEU A 11 1.90 9.24 3.39
C LEU A 11 2.55 10.17 2.34
N LEU A 12 1.85 10.42 1.24
CA LEU A 12 2.35 11.25 0.15
C LEU A 12 2.38 12.75 0.51
N GLY A 13 1.73 13.14 1.61
CA GLY A 13 1.82 14.47 2.20
C GLY A 13 3.21 14.79 2.74
N PHE A 14 3.99 13.78 3.16
CA PHE A 14 5.36 14.00 3.62
C PHE A 14 6.29 14.29 2.43
N ASN A 15 7.00 15.42 2.48
CA ASN A 15 7.86 15.86 1.37
C ASN A 15 8.99 14.87 1.04
N ASP A 16 9.54 14.19 2.03
CA ASP A 16 10.60 13.21 1.81
C ASP A 16 10.08 11.94 1.14
N VAL A 17 8.89 11.47 1.50
CA VAL A 17 8.20 10.37 0.80
C VAL A 17 7.83 10.79 -0.63
N PHE A 18 7.26 11.98 -0.80
CA PHE A 18 6.89 12.50 -2.12
C PHE A 18 8.11 12.63 -3.04
N ALA A 19 9.21 13.18 -2.54
CA ALA A 19 10.46 13.31 -3.29
C ALA A 19 11.02 11.93 -3.68
N ASP A 20 10.96 10.95 -2.77
CA ASP A 20 11.40 9.57 -3.04
C ASP A 20 10.58 8.92 -4.17
N VAL A 21 9.25 9.07 -4.12
CA VAL A 21 8.35 8.58 -5.18
C VAL A 21 8.71 9.20 -6.54
N VAL A 22 8.89 10.53 -6.59
CA VAL A 22 9.23 11.22 -7.85
C VAL A 22 10.60 10.78 -8.35
N ASN A 23 11.61 10.71 -7.49
CA ASN A 23 12.96 10.30 -7.86
C ASN A 23 13.01 8.87 -8.38
N GLY A 24 12.33 7.94 -7.72
CA GLY A 24 12.25 6.55 -8.18
C GLY A 24 11.49 6.40 -9.49
N ALA A 25 10.33 7.05 -9.62
CA ALA A 25 9.46 6.86 -10.77
C ALA A 25 9.90 7.62 -12.04
N VAL A 26 10.54 8.79 -11.88
CA VAL A 26 10.85 9.72 -12.99
C VAL A 26 12.34 9.85 -13.24
N PHE A 27 13.18 9.74 -12.21
CA PHE A 27 14.62 10.01 -12.29
C PHE A 27 15.49 8.78 -12.04
N ASP A 28 14.92 7.58 -12.13
CA ASP A 28 15.66 6.32 -12.03
C ASP A 28 16.45 6.20 -10.71
N GLY A 29 15.82 6.64 -9.62
CA GLY A 29 16.38 6.64 -8.27
C GLY A 29 17.49 7.65 -7.99
N LYS A 30 17.80 8.54 -8.95
CA LYS A 30 18.71 9.66 -8.72
C LYS A 30 18.01 10.71 -7.85
N GLU A 31 18.71 11.20 -6.85
CA GLU A 31 18.22 12.25 -5.95
C GLU A 31 18.23 13.62 -6.66
N VAL A 32 17.20 13.86 -7.47
CA VAL A 32 17.04 15.08 -8.27
C VAL A 32 16.10 16.07 -7.57
N VAL A 33 14.95 15.57 -7.08
CA VAL A 33 14.00 16.32 -6.27
C VAL A 33 14.35 16.14 -4.80
N LYS A 34 14.45 17.25 -4.06
CA LYS A 34 14.75 17.24 -2.63
C LYS A 34 13.54 17.63 -1.80
N SER A 35 13.42 17.05 -0.61
CA SER A 35 12.27 17.25 0.27
C SER A 35 12.07 18.72 0.68
N GLU A 36 13.16 19.45 0.86
CA GLU A 36 13.18 20.87 1.22
C GLU A 36 12.87 21.81 0.06
N GLU A 37 12.87 21.29 -1.18
CA GLU A 37 12.49 22.02 -2.40
C GLU A 37 11.00 21.80 -2.74
N LEU A 38 10.23 21.13 -1.88
CA LEU A 38 8.81 20.85 -2.12
C LEU A 38 7.90 21.70 -1.22
N SER A 39 6.91 22.32 -1.83
CA SER A 39 5.90 23.15 -1.17
C SER A 39 4.50 22.58 -1.41
N ASP A 40 3.71 22.48 -0.34
CA ASP A 40 2.32 22.04 -0.44
C ASP A 40 1.48 23.05 -1.25
N VAL A 41 0.58 22.52 -2.07
CA VAL A 41 -0.43 23.31 -2.77
C VAL A 41 -1.80 22.74 -2.52
N SER A 42 -2.81 23.62 -2.52
CA SER A 42 -4.19 23.17 -2.47
C SER A 42 -4.46 22.27 -3.67
N PRO A 43 -4.95 21.03 -3.46
CA PRO A 43 -5.30 20.14 -4.55
C PRO A 43 -6.54 20.61 -5.34
N VAL A 44 -7.21 21.67 -4.86
CA VAL A 44 -8.40 22.26 -5.48
C VAL A 44 -7.98 23.25 -6.57
N THR A 45 -8.14 22.86 -7.83
CA THR A 45 -8.14 23.83 -8.93
C THR A 45 -9.54 24.43 -9.07
N GLN A 46 -9.72 25.68 -8.67
CA GLN A 46 -10.99 26.40 -8.84
C GLN A 46 -11.17 26.78 -10.31
N PHE A 47 -12.16 26.20 -10.98
CA PHE A 47 -12.68 26.76 -12.23
C PHE A 47 -13.59 27.94 -11.88
N LYS A 48 -13.24 29.15 -12.35
CA LYS A 48 -14.22 30.23 -12.51
C LYS A 48 -15.01 29.95 -13.79
N ASP A 49 -16.19 29.37 -13.65
CA ASP A 49 -17.25 29.55 -14.64
C ASP A 49 -18.23 30.59 -14.07
N ASP A 50 -18.60 31.57 -14.89
CA ASP A 50 -19.44 32.72 -14.53
C ASP A 50 -20.89 32.35 -14.14
N GLU A 51 -21.24 31.06 -14.10
CA GLU A 51 -22.55 30.56 -13.66
C GLU A 51 -22.42 29.39 -12.67
N SER A 52 -22.35 29.75 -11.39
CA SER A 52 -23.05 29.12 -10.25
C SER A 52 -22.99 27.60 -10.03
N ASN A 53 -22.01 26.86 -10.54
CA ASN A 53 -21.69 25.51 -10.08
C ASN A 53 -20.19 25.27 -9.93
N HIS A 54 -19.69 25.41 -8.70
CA HIS A 54 -18.33 25.06 -8.32
C HIS A 54 -18.15 23.53 -8.41
N ARG A 55 -17.61 23.03 -9.53
CA ARG A 55 -17.05 21.67 -9.57
C ARG A 55 -15.60 21.74 -9.15
N GLU A 56 -15.34 21.56 -7.86
CA GLU A 56 -14.00 21.38 -7.33
C GLU A 56 -13.40 20.11 -7.95
N GLN A 57 -12.36 20.27 -8.76
CA GLN A 57 -11.51 19.17 -9.19
C GLN A 57 -10.39 19.07 -8.16
N ILE A 58 -10.42 17.99 -7.38
CA ILE A 58 -9.54 17.78 -6.23
C ILE A 58 -8.57 16.66 -6.62
N ARG A 59 -7.29 16.99 -6.77
CA ARG A 59 -6.22 15.99 -6.83
C ARG A 59 -6.06 15.32 -5.48
N ASP A 60 -5.51 14.11 -5.44
CA ASP A 60 -5.25 13.46 -4.16
C ASP A 60 -4.14 14.17 -3.38
N VAL A 61 -2.97 14.32 -3.99
CA VAL A 61 -1.84 15.10 -3.45
C VAL A 61 -1.15 15.85 -4.59
N ALA A 62 -0.74 17.09 -4.34
CA ALA A 62 0.07 17.84 -5.28
C ALA A 62 1.08 18.73 -4.54
N LYS A 63 2.24 18.93 -5.17
CA LYS A 63 3.30 19.80 -4.65
C LYS A 63 3.92 20.63 -5.76
N LEU A 64 4.36 21.82 -5.42
CA LEU A 64 5.27 22.61 -6.23
C LEU A 64 6.70 22.21 -5.89
N TRP A 65 7.50 21.95 -6.92
CA TRP A 65 8.94 21.80 -6.78
C TRP A 65 9.61 23.13 -7.07
N GLU A 66 10.21 23.74 -6.05
CA GLU A 66 10.78 25.08 -6.07
C GLU A 66 12.29 25.04 -5.81
N LYS A 67 13.07 25.48 -6.79
CA LYS A 67 14.54 25.50 -6.70
C LYS A 67 15.04 26.92 -6.70
N LYS A 68 15.62 27.36 -5.58
CA LYS A 68 16.18 28.71 -5.40
C LYS A 68 15.19 29.83 -5.77
N GLY A 69 13.92 29.66 -5.40
CA GLY A 69 12.85 30.64 -5.66
C GLY A 69 12.25 30.58 -7.07
N VAL A 70 12.61 29.58 -7.88
CA VAL A 70 12.00 29.31 -9.18
C VAL A 70 11.16 28.05 -9.09
N ILE A 71 9.89 28.14 -9.49
CA ILE A 71 9.03 26.95 -9.63
C ILE A 71 9.55 26.15 -10.83
N PHE A 72 10.07 24.97 -10.55
CA PHE A 72 10.63 24.06 -11.54
C PHE A 72 9.58 23.11 -12.13
N SER A 73 8.58 22.71 -11.34
CA SER A 73 7.46 21.90 -11.80
C SER A 73 6.30 21.93 -10.80
N PHE A 74 5.09 21.72 -11.30
CA PHE A 74 3.98 21.22 -10.49
C PHE A 74 3.90 19.70 -10.67
N ILE A 75 3.73 18.96 -9.58
CA ILE A 75 3.70 17.50 -9.59
C ILE A 75 2.42 17.05 -8.88
N GLY A 76 1.56 16.34 -9.60
CA GLY A 76 0.39 15.67 -9.02
C GLY A 76 0.65 14.19 -8.78
N ILE A 77 0.11 13.65 -7.70
CA ILE A 77 0.02 12.21 -7.45
C ILE A 77 -1.44 11.83 -7.21
N GLU A 78 -1.91 10.83 -7.96
CA GLU A 78 -3.26 10.24 -7.82
C GLU A 78 -3.13 8.81 -7.33
N ASN A 79 -3.95 8.41 -6.36
CA ASN A 79 -4.02 7.03 -5.88
C ASN A 79 -5.18 6.31 -6.55
N GLN A 80 -4.97 5.07 -6.98
CA GLN A 80 -6.01 4.22 -7.55
C GLN A 80 -6.01 2.83 -6.92
N THR A 81 -7.20 2.37 -6.53
CA THR A 81 -7.40 0.97 -6.11
C THR A 81 -7.91 0.09 -7.26
N ASN A 82 -8.70 0.67 -8.17
CA ASN A 82 -9.25 -0.03 -9.35
C ASN A 82 -8.74 0.66 -10.62
N PRO A 83 -8.44 -0.08 -11.70
CA PRO A 83 -8.10 0.53 -12.97
C PRO A 83 -9.26 1.37 -13.49
N ASP A 84 -9.01 2.66 -13.70
CA ASP A 84 -9.96 3.60 -14.26
C ASP A 84 -9.57 3.87 -15.72
N LYS A 85 -10.40 3.40 -16.66
CA LYS A 85 -10.17 3.60 -18.09
C LYS A 85 -10.13 5.08 -18.49
N ASP A 86 -10.79 5.94 -17.73
CA ASP A 86 -10.90 7.37 -18.00
C ASP A 86 -9.92 8.20 -17.14
N MET A 87 -9.00 7.54 -16.42
CA MET A 87 -7.98 8.20 -15.59
C MET A 87 -7.20 9.25 -16.38
N ILE A 88 -6.78 8.92 -17.61
CA ILE A 88 -6.04 9.87 -18.44
C ILE A 88 -6.85 11.13 -18.77
N LEU A 89 -8.18 11.02 -18.94
CA LEU A 89 -9.04 12.18 -19.20
C LEU A 89 -9.12 13.10 -17.97
N ARG A 90 -9.13 12.52 -16.76
CA ARG A 90 -9.06 13.26 -15.50
C ARG A 90 -7.73 13.98 -15.36
N VAL A 91 -6.62 13.26 -15.58
CA VAL A 91 -5.27 13.83 -15.53
C VAL A 91 -5.11 15.00 -16.48
N ILE A 92 -5.60 14.89 -17.73
CA ILE A 92 -5.56 16.00 -18.71
C ILE A 92 -6.32 17.22 -18.18
N SER A 93 -7.51 17.01 -17.61
CA SER A 93 -8.30 18.10 -17.03
C SER A 93 -7.54 18.80 -15.90
N TYR A 94 -6.93 18.03 -15.00
CA TYR A 94 -6.17 18.59 -13.89
C TYR A 94 -4.89 19.30 -14.33
N ASP A 95 -4.10 18.68 -15.23
CA ASP A 95 -2.86 19.26 -15.75
C ASP A 95 -3.17 20.53 -16.56
N GLY A 96 -4.20 20.48 -17.40
CA GLY A 96 -4.68 21.60 -18.20
C GLY A 96 -5.20 22.75 -17.35
N ALA A 97 -5.90 22.46 -16.23
CA ALA A 97 -6.34 23.49 -15.28
C ALA A 97 -5.14 24.20 -14.65
N THR A 98 -4.11 23.45 -14.24
CA THR A 98 -2.86 24.03 -13.72
C THR A 98 -2.19 24.90 -14.77
N TYR A 99 -2.05 24.45 -16.02
CA TYR A 99 -1.48 25.26 -17.10
C TYR A 99 -2.32 26.51 -17.42
N LYS A 100 -3.66 26.41 -17.40
CA LYS A 100 -4.55 27.57 -17.57
C LYS A 100 -4.30 28.61 -16.48
N GLY A 101 -4.05 28.17 -15.24
CA GLY A 101 -3.68 29.04 -14.12
C GLY A 101 -2.34 29.75 -14.29
N GLN A 102 -1.47 29.28 -15.19
CA GLN A 102 -0.17 29.90 -15.48
C GLN A 102 -0.22 30.97 -16.58
N ILE A 103 -1.38 31.18 -17.23
CA ILE A 103 -1.52 32.21 -18.28
C ILE A 103 -1.17 33.59 -17.69
N GLY A 104 -0.19 34.26 -18.31
CA GLY A 104 0.29 35.56 -17.87
C GLY A 104 1.50 35.51 -16.94
N ASN A 105 1.94 34.32 -16.51
CA ASN A 105 3.23 34.17 -15.82
C ASN A 105 4.38 34.47 -16.80
N GLU A 106 5.45 35.09 -16.29
CA GLU A 106 6.68 35.32 -17.06
C GLU A 106 7.38 33.99 -17.40
N HIS A 107 7.31 33.01 -16.49
CA HIS A 107 7.83 31.66 -16.69
C HIS A 107 6.69 30.63 -16.55
N ILE A 108 6.55 29.78 -17.56
CA ILE A 108 5.63 28.63 -17.55
C ILE A 108 6.42 27.41 -17.08
N TYR A 109 5.99 26.81 -15.98
CA TYR A 109 6.58 25.59 -15.43
C TYR A 109 5.81 24.35 -15.90
N PRO A 110 6.51 23.21 -16.10
CA PRO A 110 5.89 21.95 -16.46
C PRO A 110 4.96 21.43 -15.37
N VAL A 111 3.96 20.67 -15.81
CA VAL A 111 2.99 19.96 -14.99
C VAL A 111 2.98 18.51 -15.47
N PHE A 112 3.10 17.57 -14.54
CA PHE A 112 2.90 16.16 -14.82
C PHE A 112 2.28 15.44 -13.62
N THR A 113 1.71 14.27 -13.90
CA THR A 113 1.02 13.45 -12.90
C THR A 113 1.62 12.05 -12.83
N ILE A 114 1.77 11.56 -11.60
CA ILE A 114 2.07 10.16 -11.29
C ILE A 114 0.78 9.51 -10.77
N VAL A 115 0.44 8.33 -11.26
CA VAL A 115 -0.67 7.52 -10.75
C VAL A 115 -0.08 6.33 -10.01
N ILE A 116 -0.35 6.20 -8.72
CA ILE A 116 0.02 5.04 -7.91
C ILE A 116 -1.17 4.09 -7.86
N TYR A 117 -0.95 2.89 -8.35
CA TYR A 117 -1.97 1.85 -8.38
C TYR A 117 -1.70 0.79 -7.32
N TRP A 118 -2.66 0.65 -6.40
CA TRP A 118 -2.61 -0.20 -5.21
C TRP A 118 -3.45 -1.49 -5.36
N GLY A 119 -3.96 -1.77 -6.56
CA GLY A 119 -4.86 -2.90 -6.79
C GLY A 119 -4.12 -4.20 -7.07
N LYS A 120 -4.76 -5.33 -6.75
CA LYS A 120 -4.18 -6.68 -6.95
C LYS A 120 -4.19 -7.11 -8.42
N SER A 121 -5.20 -6.66 -9.17
CA SER A 121 -5.33 -6.97 -10.60
C SER A 121 -4.26 -6.23 -11.41
N GLU A 122 -4.00 -6.66 -12.64
CA GLU A 122 -3.09 -5.95 -13.53
C GLU A 122 -3.71 -4.65 -14.03
N TRP A 123 -2.92 -3.58 -14.04
CA TRP A 123 -3.36 -2.34 -14.68
C TRP A 123 -3.46 -2.53 -16.20
N LYS A 124 -4.68 -2.58 -16.71
CA LYS A 124 -4.99 -2.70 -18.15
C LYS A 124 -5.69 -1.46 -18.72
N ALA A 125 -5.76 -0.38 -17.96
CA ALA A 125 -6.37 0.86 -18.41
C ALA A 125 -5.36 1.73 -19.20
N PRO A 126 -5.83 2.57 -20.13
CA PRO A 126 -4.98 3.51 -20.86
C PRO A 126 -4.15 4.42 -19.94
N THR A 127 -2.87 4.64 -20.29
CA THR A 127 -1.97 5.59 -19.59
C THR A 127 -1.62 6.81 -20.43
N THR A 128 -1.97 6.77 -21.72
CA THR A 128 -1.86 7.88 -22.67
C THR A 128 -3.24 8.23 -23.26
N LEU A 129 -3.37 9.44 -23.81
CA LEU A 129 -4.62 9.88 -24.41
C LEU A 129 -4.92 9.06 -25.66
N LYS A 130 -3.90 8.78 -26.48
CA LYS A 130 -4.06 7.99 -27.70
C LYS A 130 -4.45 6.55 -27.40
N ASP A 131 -3.98 5.95 -26.32
CA ASP A 131 -4.45 4.62 -25.87
C ASP A 131 -5.94 4.62 -25.50
N ARG A 132 -6.48 5.78 -25.09
CA ARG A 132 -7.88 5.91 -24.68
C ARG A 132 -8.81 6.30 -25.83
N LEU A 133 -8.30 6.98 -26.85
CA LEU A 133 -9.10 7.48 -27.96
C LEU A 133 -9.29 6.39 -29.02
N ASP A 134 -10.49 6.32 -29.56
CA ASP A 134 -10.72 5.74 -30.89
C ASP A 134 -10.30 6.78 -31.95
N CYS A 135 -8.99 7.04 -32.05
CA CYS A 135 -8.44 8.10 -32.90
C CYS A 135 -8.38 7.63 -34.37
N PRO A 136 -9.03 8.33 -35.31
CA PRO A 136 -8.86 8.06 -36.74
C PRO A 136 -7.41 8.24 -37.20
N ASP A 137 -6.94 7.38 -38.10
CA ASP A 137 -5.56 7.40 -38.61
C ASP A 137 -5.19 8.76 -39.21
N GLU A 138 -6.14 9.45 -39.85
CA GLU A 138 -5.93 10.77 -40.46
C GLU A 138 -5.64 11.88 -39.43
N LEU A 139 -5.97 11.66 -38.15
CA LEU A 139 -5.79 12.62 -37.06
C LEU A 139 -4.64 12.26 -36.12
N ILE A 140 -4.01 11.09 -36.28
CA ILE A 140 -3.05 10.56 -35.31
C ILE A 140 -1.84 11.48 -35.08
N ASP A 141 -1.38 12.16 -36.13
CA ASP A 141 -0.24 13.08 -36.08
C ASP A 141 -0.61 14.47 -35.56
N ILE A 142 -1.90 14.83 -35.61
CA ILE A 142 -2.42 16.13 -35.18
C ILE A 142 -2.80 16.13 -33.70
N VAL A 143 -3.30 15.00 -33.20
CA VAL A 143 -3.74 14.86 -31.81
C VAL A 143 -2.51 14.71 -30.90
N SER A 144 -2.39 15.61 -29.91
CA SER A 144 -1.38 15.51 -28.85
C SER A 144 -1.62 14.27 -27.99
N ASP A 145 -0.54 13.60 -27.61
CA ASP A 145 -0.61 12.41 -26.75
C ASP A 145 -0.18 12.72 -25.32
N HIS A 146 -1.15 13.16 -24.51
CA HIS A 146 -0.90 13.38 -23.08
C HIS A 146 -0.71 12.05 -22.36
N LYS A 147 0.11 12.02 -21.31
CA LYS A 147 0.39 10.80 -20.55
C LYS A 147 0.61 11.08 -19.07
N PHE A 148 0.38 10.07 -18.25
CA PHE A 148 0.84 10.05 -16.85
C PHE A 148 1.87 8.94 -16.63
N LYS A 149 2.65 9.06 -15.55
CA LYS A 149 3.55 7.99 -15.10
C LYS A 149 2.78 7.04 -14.19
N LEU A 150 2.67 5.76 -14.55
CA LEU A 150 2.07 4.74 -13.69
C LEU A 150 3.12 4.09 -12.78
N ILE A 151 2.73 3.82 -11.53
CA ILE A 151 3.43 2.92 -10.60
C ILE A 151 2.42 1.83 -10.21
N ASP A 152 2.59 0.61 -10.74
CA ASP A 152 1.78 -0.56 -10.35
C ASP A 152 2.49 -1.27 -9.19
N MET A 153 2.05 -0.98 -7.95
CA MET A 153 2.76 -1.36 -6.72
C MET A 153 2.97 -2.86 -6.59
N VAL A 154 2.00 -3.67 -7.02
CA VAL A 154 2.04 -5.14 -6.90
C VAL A 154 2.95 -5.77 -7.97
N ARG A 155 3.35 -5.00 -8.99
CA ARG A 155 4.16 -5.47 -10.13
C ARG A 155 5.49 -4.74 -10.28
N LEU A 156 5.94 -4.04 -9.24
CA LEU A 156 7.29 -3.50 -9.22
C LEU A 156 8.30 -4.65 -9.18
N SER A 157 9.28 -4.62 -10.07
CA SER A 157 10.43 -5.54 -10.01
C SER A 157 11.40 -5.13 -8.88
N ASP A 158 12.31 -6.03 -8.50
CA ASP A 158 13.40 -5.69 -7.57
C ASP A 158 14.19 -4.46 -8.07
N GLU A 159 14.50 -4.41 -9.37
CA GLU A 159 15.18 -3.27 -10.00
C GLU A 159 14.37 -1.97 -9.88
N ASP A 160 13.04 -2.04 -9.93
CA ASP A 160 12.19 -0.86 -9.72
C ASP A 160 12.14 -0.44 -8.26
N ILE A 161 12.08 -1.39 -7.33
CA ILE A 161 12.05 -1.15 -5.89
C ILE A 161 13.34 -0.47 -5.42
N GLU A 162 14.51 -0.90 -5.92
CA GLU A 162 15.82 -0.32 -5.61
C GLU A 162 15.95 1.18 -5.98
N LYS A 163 15.09 1.68 -6.88
CA LYS A 163 15.08 3.10 -7.26
C LYS A 163 14.51 3.99 -6.15
N TYR A 164 13.73 3.44 -5.24
CA TYR A 164 13.20 4.15 -4.07
C TYR A 164 14.16 3.95 -2.87
N LYS A 165 14.26 4.93 -1.97
CA LYS A 165 15.28 4.93 -0.91
C LYS A 165 14.77 5.22 0.50
N GLY A 166 13.55 5.73 0.64
CA GLY A 166 12.94 6.06 1.92
C GLY A 166 11.85 5.08 2.33
N ASP A 167 10.91 5.54 3.15
CA ASP A 167 9.78 4.74 3.63
C ASP A 167 8.94 4.14 2.47
N PHE A 168 8.91 4.79 1.30
CA PHE A 168 8.21 4.26 0.13
C PHE A 168 8.87 2.99 -0.43
N ASN A 169 10.20 2.86 -0.33
CA ASN A 169 10.91 1.63 -0.69
C ASN A 169 10.47 0.44 0.17
N LEU A 170 10.35 0.64 1.48
CA LEU A 170 9.82 -0.38 2.39
C LEU A 170 8.42 -0.84 1.99
N ILE A 171 7.52 0.12 1.73
CA ILE A 171 6.15 -0.18 1.30
C ILE A 171 6.15 -0.93 -0.05
N ALA A 172 6.91 -0.45 -1.02
CA ALA A 172 7.03 -1.06 -2.34
C ALA A 172 7.61 -2.48 -2.27
N GLY A 173 8.62 -2.68 -1.44
CA GLY A 173 9.25 -3.97 -1.19
C GLY A 173 8.29 -5.00 -0.61
N ILE A 174 7.60 -4.66 0.48
CA ILE A 174 6.65 -5.57 1.13
C ILE A 174 5.48 -5.89 0.19
N ILE A 175 4.97 -4.91 -0.56
CA ILE A 175 3.80 -5.12 -1.45
C ILE A 175 4.18 -5.86 -2.73
N GLY A 176 5.32 -5.50 -3.34
CA GLY A 176 5.77 -6.06 -4.61
C GLY A 176 6.35 -7.45 -4.46
N ASN A 177 7.16 -7.68 -3.41
CA ASN A 177 7.93 -8.91 -3.20
C ASN A 177 7.74 -9.47 -1.78
N PRO A 178 6.50 -9.82 -1.37
CA PRO A 178 6.19 -10.17 0.02
C PRO A 178 6.98 -11.37 0.56
N ASP A 179 7.42 -12.29 -0.30
CA ASP A 179 8.11 -13.52 0.11
C ASP A 179 9.64 -13.40 0.09
N SER A 180 10.21 -12.38 -0.56
CA SER A 180 11.65 -12.26 -0.81
C SER A 180 12.24 -10.89 -0.54
N TYR A 181 11.43 -9.94 -0.05
CA TYR A 181 11.90 -8.60 0.23
C TYR A 181 12.81 -8.58 1.46
N GLU A 182 14.09 -8.33 1.23
CA GLU A 182 15.09 -8.07 2.26
C GLU A 182 15.47 -6.58 2.25
N PRO A 183 14.95 -5.77 3.18
CA PRO A 183 15.32 -4.37 3.22
C PRO A 183 16.76 -4.17 3.69
N GLU A 184 17.42 -3.14 3.15
CA GLU A 184 18.66 -2.63 3.77
C GLU A 184 18.39 -2.01 5.13
N ASN A 185 19.28 -2.19 6.09
CA ASN A 185 19.06 -1.63 7.41
C ASN A 185 19.03 -0.08 7.43
N ARG A 186 17.84 0.52 7.54
CA ARG A 186 17.62 1.98 7.50
C ARG A 186 16.56 2.43 8.51
N GLU A 187 16.65 3.70 8.89
CA GLU A 187 15.63 4.34 9.73
C GLU A 187 14.33 4.54 8.97
N ILE A 188 13.21 4.14 9.58
CA ILE A 188 11.86 4.46 9.11
C ILE A 188 11.47 5.82 9.71
N LYS A 189 11.22 6.82 8.86
CA LYS A 189 10.94 8.20 9.33
C LYS A 189 9.50 8.35 9.81
N HIS A 190 8.55 7.73 9.11
CA HIS A 190 7.11 7.80 9.31
C HIS A 190 6.50 6.41 9.62
N PRO A 191 7.03 5.66 10.61
CA PRO A 191 6.67 4.27 10.83
C PRO A 191 5.18 4.07 11.16
N GLU A 192 4.53 5.04 11.81
CA GLU A 192 3.09 4.96 12.11
C GLU A 192 2.23 4.97 10.85
N VAL A 193 2.55 5.84 9.88
CA VAL A 193 1.78 5.95 8.63
C VAL A 193 2.12 4.81 7.68
N VAL A 194 3.38 4.36 7.66
CA VAL A 194 3.79 3.13 6.96
C VAL A 194 2.99 1.93 7.46
N LEU A 195 2.89 1.77 8.78
CA LEU A 195 2.10 0.68 9.39
C LEU A 195 0.62 0.75 9.04
N ASP A 196 0.02 1.93 9.20
CA ASP A 196 -1.39 2.13 8.88
C ASP A 196 -1.68 1.83 7.40
N LEU A 197 -0.74 2.15 6.51
CA LEU A 197 -0.88 1.85 5.09
C LEU A 197 -0.75 0.35 4.81
N LEU A 198 0.26 -0.32 5.38
CA LEU A 198 0.48 -1.74 5.20
C LEU A 198 -0.72 -2.54 5.73
N ASP A 199 -1.23 -2.20 6.92
CA ASP A 199 -2.48 -2.77 7.46
C ASP A 199 -3.66 -2.55 6.49
N ALA A 200 -3.86 -1.32 6.01
CA ALA A 200 -4.98 -0.99 5.13
C ALA A 200 -4.90 -1.61 3.72
N VAL A 201 -3.69 -1.84 3.19
CA VAL A 201 -3.46 -2.34 1.83
C VAL A 201 -3.35 -3.86 1.80
N ILE A 202 -2.57 -4.44 2.72
CA ILE A 202 -2.32 -5.88 2.81
C ILE A 202 -3.47 -6.58 3.56
N GLY A 203 -4.07 -5.90 4.54
CA GLY A 203 -5.09 -6.48 5.41
C GLY A 203 -4.50 -7.42 6.46
N ASP A 204 -3.28 -7.13 6.91
CA ASP A 204 -2.56 -7.95 7.90
C ASP A 204 -2.52 -7.24 9.24
N GLU A 205 -3.35 -7.72 10.17
CA GLU A 205 -3.54 -7.15 11.50
C GLU A 205 -2.23 -7.10 12.31
N ARG A 206 -1.20 -7.89 11.95
CA ARG A 206 0.12 -7.86 12.59
C ARG A 206 0.75 -6.47 12.55
N PHE A 207 0.51 -5.69 11.49
CA PHE A 207 1.00 -4.31 11.40
C PHE A 207 0.29 -3.38 12.42
N GLY A 208 -1.02 -3.56 12.63
CA GLY A 208 -1.75 -2.83 13.65
C GLY A 208 -1.29 -3.16 15.07
N GLU A 209 -0.97 -4.43 15.33
CA GLU A 209 -0.56 -4.92 16.65
C GLU A 209 0.77 -4.32 17.16
N ILE A 210 1.69 -3.96 16.26
CA ILE A 210 3.01 -3.39 16.62
C ILE A 210 3.01 -1.87 16.71
N LYS A 211 1.90 -1.21 16.36
CA LYS A 211 1.79 0.25 16.34
C LYS A 211 2.03 0.87 17.72
N GLU A 212 1.50 0.26 18.79
CA GLU A 212 1.68 0.77 20.16
C GLU A 212 3.16 0.76 20.60
N GLU A 213 3.90 -0.29 20.23
CA GLU A 213 5.32 -0.42 20.54
C GLU A 213 6.15 0.65 19.80
N ILE A 214 5.84 0.90 18.53
CA ILE A 214 6.47 1.94 17.72
C ILE A 214 6.22 3.33 18.30
N VAL A 215 5.00 3.62 18.73
CA VAL A 215 4.65 4.87 19.41
C VAL A 215 5.48 5.04 20.70
N ASN A 216 5.69 3.97 21.46
CA ASN A 216 6.51 4.01 22.67
C ASN A 216 7.99 4.25 22.37
N ILE A 217 8.56 3.58 21.35
CA ILE A 217 9.93 3.81 20.89
C ILE A 217 10.15 5.28 20.52
N LYS A 218 9.22 5.88 19.77
CA LYS A 218 9.29 7.32 19.43
C LYS A 218 9.18 8.24 20.64
N LYS A 219 8.30 7.92 21.61
CA LYS A 219 8.19 8.69 22.87
C LYS A 219 9.49 8.68 23.68
N GLU A 220 10.25 7.59 23.61
CA GLU A 220 11.58 7.47 24.21
C GLU A 220 12.68 8.21 23.44
N GLY A 221 12.34 8.85 22.30
CA GLY A 221 13.30 9.54 21.43
C GLY A 221 14.20 8.58 20.64
N ARG A 222 13.86 7.29 20.59
CA ARG A 222 14.59 6.28 19.83
C ARG A 222 14.07 6.25 18.39
N LYS A 223 14.99 5.98 17.47
CA LYS A 223 14.67 5.77 16.06
C LYS A 223 14.12 4.37 15.85
N VAL A 224 13.23 4.23 14.88
CA VAL A 224 12.70 2.94 14.45
C VAL A 224 13.54 2.47 13.27
N ASP A 225 14.16 1.32 13.44
CA ASP A 225 15.00 0.67 12.46
C ASP A 225 14.20 -0.41 11.71
N MET A 226 14.41 -0.53 10.41
CA MET A 226 13.62 -1.38 9.53
C MET A 226 13.86 -2.88 9.72
N CYS A 227 15.11 -3.31 9.97
CA CYS A 227 15.38 -4.72 10.24
C CYS A 227 14.79 -5.10 11.61
N GLU A 228 15.00 -4.27 12.65
CA GLU A 228 14.38 -4.49 13.96
C GLU A 228 12.84 -4.57 13.86
N PHE A 229 12.27 -3.74 12.98
CA PHE A 229 10.84 -3.72 12.72
C PHE A 229 10.32 -5.02 12.08
N LEU A 230 10.95 -5.51 11.01
CA LEU A 230 10.53 -6.75 10.36
C LEU A 230 10.77 -7.98 11.25
N ASP A 231 11.93 -8.04 11.92
CA ASP A 231 12.25 -9.11 12.87
C ASP A 231 11.18 -9.24 13.95
N LYS A 232 10.64 -8.12 14.44
CA LYS A 232 9.55 -8.14 15.43
C LYS A 232 8.28 -8.74 14.88
N ILE A 233 7.89 -8.40 13.65
CA ILE A 233 6.70 -8.96 13.00
C ILE A 233 6.87 -10.48 12.81
N GLU A 234 8.04 -10.90 12.33
CA GLU A 234 8.34 -12.30 12.08
C GLU A 234 8.37 -13.11 13.37
N ASN A 235 9.11 -12.65 14.39
CA ASN A 235 9.22 -13.34 15.68
C ASN A 235 7.85 -13.49 16.36
N ARG A 236 7.01 -12.45 16.33
CA ARG A 236 5.65 -12.50 16.88
C ARG A 236 4.77 -13.50 16.12
N GLY A 237 4.89 -13.55 14.79
CA GLY A 237 4.23 -14.56 13.96
C GLY A 237 4.65 -15.99 14.34
N VAL A 238 5.96 -16.22 14.52
CA VAL A 238 6.51 -17.51 14.94
C VAL A 238 6.03 -17.90 16.35
N GLU A 239 6.01 -16.98 17.30
CA GLU A 239 5.52 -17.23 18.66
C GLU A 239 4.03 -17.59 18.68
N LYS A 240 3.20 -16.85 17.95
CA LYS A 240 1.77 -17.14 17.80
C LYS A 240 1.54 -18.52 17.17
N GLY A 241 2.25 -18.83 16.08
CA GLY A 241 2.17 -20.14 15.42
C GLY A 241 2.61 -21.30 16.33
N LYS A 242 3.65 -21.11 17.15
CA LYS A 242 4.07 -22.11 18.15
C LYS A 242 3.01 -22.34 19.23
N LEU A 243 2.35 -21.28 19.69
CA LEU A 243 1.29 -21.36 20.69
C LEU A 243 0.05 -22.09 20.14
N GLU A 244 -0.38 -21.72 18.93
CA GLU A 244 -1.50 -22.35 18.23
C GLU A 244 -1.22 -23.83 17.95
N GLY A 245 -0.06 -24.15 17.39
CA GLY A 245 0.32 -25.55 17.12
C GLY A 245 0.46 -26.40 18.38
N LYS A 246 0.89 -25.81 19.51
CA LYS A 246 0.93 -26.52 20.79
C LYS A 246 -0.47 -26.78 21.34
N LEU A 247 -1.40 -25.84 21.15
CA LEU A 247 -2.80 -26.00 21.56
C LEU A 247 -3.49 -27.07 20.71
N GLU A 248 -3.33 -26.99 19.39
CA GLU A 248 -3.89 -27.96 18.44
C GLU A 248 -3.34 -29.36 18.69
N GLY A 249 -2.02 -29.53 18.77
CA GLY A 249 -1.41 -30.82 19.05
C GLY A 249 -1.79 -31.39 20.43
N ARG A 250 -2.09 -30.53 21.42
CA ARG A 250 -2.63 -30.97 22.71
C ARG A 250 -4.06 -31.49 22.55
N ASN A 251 -4.93 -30.77 21.84
CA ASN A 251 -6.32 -31.18 21.62
C ASN A 251 -6.38 -32.49 20.82
N GLU A 252 -5.62 -32.59 19.72
CA GLU A 252 -5.51 -33.83 18.93
C GLU A 252 -4.96 -34.99 19.78
N GLY A 253 -3.96 -34.73 20.61
CA GLY A 253 -3.38 -35.72 21.51
C GLY A 253 -4.38 -36.22 22.56
N GLU A 254 -5.16 -35.31 23.16
CA GLU A 254 -6.22 -35.64 24.12
C GLU A 254 -7.36 -36.43 23.45
N GLU A 255 -7.76 -36.06 22.23
CA GLU A 255 -8.77 -36.78 21.45
C GLU A 255 -8.31 -38.19 21.07
N LEU A 256 -7.09 -38.33 20.52
CA LEU A 256 -6.50 -39.62 20.18
C LEU A 256 -6.33 -40.53 21.42
N ALA A 257 -5.91 -39.97 22.56
CA ALA A 257 -5.82 -40.71 23.81
C ALA A 257 -7.20 -41.20 24.27
N THR A 258 -8.22 -40.35 24.18
CA THR A 258 -9.60 -40.68 24.52
C THR A 258 -10.13 -41.83 23.66
N PHE A 259 -9.92 -41.79 22.34
CA PHE A 259 -10.28 -42.88 21.44
C PHE A 259 -9.51 -44.18 21.71
N ARG A 260 -8.21 -44.10 22.00
CA ARG A 260 -7.41 -45.29 22.36
C ARG A 260 -7.91 -45.95 23.64
N ILE A 261 -8.23 -45.16 24.66
CA ILE A 261 -8.79 -45.67 25.93
C ILE A 261 -10.15 -46.33 25.67
N ALA A 262 -11.03 -45.68 24.91
CA ALA A 262 -12.34 -46.22 24.56
C ALA A 262 -12.22 -47.55 23.80
N LYS A 263 -11.30 -47.65 22.84
CA LYS A 263 -11.03 -48.88 22.09
C LYS A 263 -10.52 -50.00 23.00
N ASN A 264 -9.56 -49.73 23.87
CA ASN A 264 -9.03 -50.73 24.80
C ASN A 264 -10.10 -51.27 25.77
N PHE A 265 -11.00 -50.40 26.25
CA PHE A 265 -12.14 -50.83 27.07
C PHE A 265 -13.15 -51.67 26.27
N LYS A 266 -13.43 -51.29 25.02
CA LYS A 266 -14.30 -52.06 24.12
C LYS A 266 -13.72 -53.45 23.84
N ASP A 267 -12.44 -53.54 23.51
CA ASP A 267 -11.73 -54.80 23.26
C ASP A 267 -11.70 -55.70 24.52
N SER A 268 -11.68 -55.08 25.71
CA SER A 268 -11.77 -55.77 27.01
C SER A 268 -13.19 -56.12 27.43
N LYS A 269 -14.20 -55.87 26.58
CA LYS A 269 -15.64 -56.11 26.82
C LYS A 269 -16.21 -55.38 28.03
N VAL A 270 -15.69 -54.19 28.33
CA VAL A 270 -16.29 -53.28 29.32
C VAL A 270 -17.66 -52.82 28.79
N ASP A 271 -18.64 -52.68 29.69
CA ASP A 271 -19.98 -52.21 29.33
C ASP A 271 -19.93 -50.82 28.67
N VAL A 272 -20.65 -50.66 27.56
CA VAL A 272 -20.66 -49.43 26.76
C VAL A 272 -21.06 -48.22 27.59
N GLU A 273 -21.95 -48.35 28.57
CA GLU A 273 -22.34 -47.23 29.44
C GLU A 273 -21.21 -46.77 30.36
N ILE A 274 -20.33 -47.69 30.77
CA ILE A 274 -19.13 -47.37 31.55
C ILE A 274 -18.11 -46.64 30.67
N ILE A 275 -17.96 -47.05 29.41
CA ILE A 275 -17.04 -46.42 28.44
C ILE A 275 -17.49 -44.99 28.11
N VAL A 276 -18.78 -44.77 27.84
CA VAL A 276 -19.37 -43.44 27.64
C VAL A 276 -19.07 -42.54 28.84
N LYS A 277 -19.31 -43.02 30.05
CA LYS A 277 -19.10 -42.24 31.28
C LYS A 277 -17.62 -41.92 31.54
N ALA A 278 -16.70 -42.82 31.15
CA ALA A 278 -15.27 -42.66 31.38
C ALA A 278 -14.56 -41.79 30.33
N THR A 279 -15.06 -41.77 29.09
CA THR A 279 -14.39 -41.13 27.95
C THR A 279 -15.13 -39.91 27.39
N GLY A 280 -16.42 -39.76 27.71
CA GLY A 280 -17.26 -38.68 27.19
C GLY A 280 -17.70 -38.85 25.73
N LEU A 281 -17.29 -39.93 25.05
CA LEU A 281 -17.71 -40.26 23.68
C LEU A 281 -19.17 -40.74 23.64
N THR A 282 -19.86 -40.53 22.52
CA THR A 282 -21.22 -41.03 22.31
C THR A 282 -21.23 -42.55 22.09
N LYS A 283 -22.39 -43.19 22.33
CA LYS A 283 -22.55 -44.63 22.03
C LYS A 283 -22.22 -44.95 20.57
N GLU A 284 -22.66 -44.10 19.64
CA GLU A 284 -22.38 -44.23 18.20
C GLU A 284 -20.89 -44.17 17.88
N GLN A 285 -20.16 -43.21 18.48
CA GLN A 285 -18.71 -43.10 18.33
C GLN A 285 -17.99 -44.35 18.86
N ILE A 286 -18.44 -44.90 20.00
CA ILE A 286 -17.85 -46.11 20.60
C ILE A 286 -18.19 -47.36 19.76
N GLU A 287 -19.41 -47.47 19.23
CA GLU A 287 -19.82 -48.58 18.36
C GLU A 287 -19.03 -48.61 17.05
N ALA A 288 -18.62 -47.44 16.55
CA ALA A 288 -17.80 -47.29 15.34
C ALA A 288 -16.30 -47.60 15.50
N LEU A 289 -15.77 -47.72 16.73
CA LEU A 289 -14.35 -48.05 17.02
C LEU A 289 -13.96 -49.50 16.73
#